data_AF-A0A1H1BG21-F1
#
_entry.id   AF-A0A1H1BG21-F1
#
_cell.length_a   1.000
_cell.length_b   1.000
_cell.length_c   1.000
_cell.angle_alpha   90.00
_cell.angle_beta   90.00
_cell.angle_gamma   90.00
#
_symmetry.space_group_name_H-M   'P 1'
#
loop_
_entity.id
_entity.type
_entity.pdbx_description
1 polymer ?
#
loop_
_entity_poly.entity_id
_entity_poly.type
_entity_poly.pdbx_seq_one_letter_code
_entity_poly.pdbx_strand_id
1 'polypeptide(L)'
;MSDPHRPGDTPPPDAPGAAPRAPERRTGANKMDDATLLAGLTPEQQATIQTMETFHWHLKFVRRPLFKIPIPVLFNRAGDRYVVVREDGTIDENPTLKLRD
;
A
#
# COMPACT_ATOMS: atom_id res chain seq x y z
N MET A 1 6.47 -64.77 37.42
CA MET A 1 6.23 -63.31 37.34
C MET A 1 7.60 -62.69 37.07
N SER A 2 8.00 -62.18 35.91
CA SER A 2 7.27 -61.73 34.73
C SER A 2 8.18 -61.82 33.48
N ASP A 3 7.51 -61.92 32.34
CA ASP A 3 7.94 -62.05 30.94
C ASP A 3 8.77 -60.84 30.41
N PRO A 4 9.48 -60.95 29.26
CA PRO A 4 10.68 -60.18 28.87
C PRO A 4 10.47 -59.13 27.75
N HIS A 5 11.57 -58.48 27.36
CA HIS A 5 11.85 -57.78 26.09
C HIS A 5 10.93 -56.62 25.63
N ARG A 6 11.45 -55.39 25.68
CA ARG A 6 11.05 -54.32 24.73
C ARG A 6 12.30 -53.64 24.16
N PRO A 7 12.63 -53.85 22.88
CA PRO A 7 13.63 -53.05 22.18
C PRO A 7 12.97 -51.77 21.65
N GLY A 8 13.71 -50.67 21.64
CA GLY A 8 13.51 -49.52 20.76
C GLY A 8 12.21 -48.73 20.92
N ASP A 9 12.31 -47.54 21.51
CA ASP A 9 11.59 -46.38 21.00
C ASP A 9 12.40 -45.12 21.33
N THR A 10 13.32 -44.79 20.44
CA THR A 10 13.92 -43.46 20.38
C THR A 10 12.84 -42.51 19.89
N PRO A 11 12.50 -41.43 20.62
CA PRO A 11 11.55 -40.46 20.10
C PRO A 11 12.16 -39.76 18.87
N PRO A 12 11.40 -39.55 17.78
CA PRO A 12 11.90 -38.79 16.64
C PRO A 12 12.10 -37.32 17.03
N PRO A 13 13.21 -36.66 16.67
CA PRO A 13 13.32 -35.22 16.72
C PRO A 13 12.89 -34.63 15.38
N ASP A 14 11.59 -34.63 15.08
CA ASP A 14 11.12 -33.84 13.94
C ASP A 14 9.66 -33.41 14.14
N ALA A 15 9.50 -32.23 14.72
CA ALA A 15 8.36 -31.38 14.49
C ALA A 15 8.83 -29.92 14.60
N PRO A 16 9.31 -29.30 13.50
CA PRO A 16 9.41 -27.86 13.46
C PRO A 16 8.00 -27.30 13.63
N GLY A 17 7.77 -26.60 14.74
CA GLY A 17 6.63 -25.72 14.94
C GLY A 17 6.68 -24.56 13.95
N ALA A 18 6.40 -24.86 12.68
CA ALA A 18 6.12 -23.90 11.65
C ALA A 18 4.64 -23.53 11.77
N ALA A 19 4.32 -22.62 12.70
CA ALA A 19 3.19 -21.75 12.46
C ALA A 19 3.61 -20.84 11.29
N PRO A 20 2.99 -20.90 10.11
CA PRO A 20 3.12 -19.79 9.19
C PRO A 20 2.51 -18.59 9.91
N ARG A 21 3.34 -17.63 10.30
CA ARG A 21 2.87 -16.28 10.52
C ARG A 21 2.27 -15.88 9.18
N ALA A 22 0.95 -16.00 9.09
CA ALA A 22 0.21 -15.52 7.94
C ALA A 22 0.73 -14.12 7.67
N PRO A 23 1.15 -13.78 6.44
CA PRO A 23 1.39 -12.39 6.15
C PRO A 23 0.04 -11.72 6.44
N GLU A 24 0.01 -10.82 7.41
CA GLU A 24 -1.00 -9.77 7.51
C GLU A 24 -0.82 -8.87 6.29
N ARG A 25 -1.05 -9.46 5.12
CA ARG A 25 -1.35 -8.77 3.89
C ARG A 25 -2.72 -8.21 4.19
N ARG A 26 -2.77 -6.95 4.62
CA ARG A 26 -3.98 -6.11 4.53
C ARG A 26 -4.39 -6.08 3.05
N THR A 27 -5.04 -7.16 2.65
CA THR A 27 -5.72 -7.35 1.40
C THR A 27 -7.02 -6.59 1.60
N GLY A 28 -7.16 -5.48 0.89
CA GLY A 28 -8.26 -4.55 1.10
C GLY A 28 -7.77 -3.18 1.53
N ALA A 29 -6.91 -2.54 0.72
CA ALA A 29 -7.13 -1.12 0.50
C ALA A 29 -8.52 -1.02 -0.13
N ASN A 30 -9.55 -0.98 0.72
CA ASN A 30 -10.85 -0.47 0.34
C ASN A 30 -10.54 0.77 -0.47
N LYS A 31 -10.97 0.82 -1.73
CA LYS A 31 -10.71 1.94 -2.62
C LYS A 31 -11.37 3.13 -1.93
N MET A 32 -10.60 3.85 -1.09
CA MET A 32 -11.12 4.92 -0.27
C MET A 32 -11.85 5.84 -1.23
N ASP A 33 -13.12 6.13 -0.93
CA ASP A 33 -13.93 6.97 -1.79
C ASP A 33 -13.16 8.26 -2.07
N ASP A 34 -13.14 8.72 -3.32
CA ASP A 34 -12.37 9.89 -3.74
C ASP A 34 -12.70 11.11 -2.86
N ALA A 35 -13.96 11.25 -2.42
CA ALA A 35 -14.39 12.26 -1.45
C ALA A 35 -13.63 12.20 -0.11
N THR A 36 -13.32 10.99 0.38
CA THR A 36 -12.54 10.77 1.62
C THR A 36 -11.06 11.10 1.42
N LEU A 37 -10.54 10.86 0.21
CA LEU A 37 -9.17 11.20 -0.16
C LEU A 37 -8.98 12.72 -0.27
N LEU A 38 -9.95 13.41 -0.88
CA LEU A 38 -9.98 14.87 -1.03
C LEU A 38 -10.13 15.62 0.29
N ALA A 39 -10.65 14.96 1.34
CA ALA A 39 -10.80 15.57 2.65
C ALA A 39 -9.44 16.04 3.22
N GLY A 40 -9.36 17.33 3.55
CA GLY A 40 -8.17 17.96 4.14
C GLY A 40 -7.12 18.46 3.13
N LEU A 41 -7.38 18.33 1.82
CA LEU A 41 -6.55 18.95 0.79
C LEU A 41 -6.80 20.46 0.70
N THR A 42 -5.78 21.22 0.28
CA THR A 42 -5.93 22.66 0.02
C THR A 42 -6.86 22.89 -1.18
N PRO A 43 -7.51 24.07 -1.28
CA PRO A 43 -8.32 24.41 -2.43
C PRO A 43 -7.55 24.33 -3.75
N GLU A 44 -6.29 24.76 -3.76
CA GLU A 44 -5.40 24.68 -4.92
C GLU A 44 -5.17 23.23 -5.34
N GLN A 45 -4.91 22.32 -4.38
CA GLN A 45 -4.77 20.90 -4.65
C GLN A 45 -6.05 20.30 -5.25
N GLN A 46 -7.21 20.63 -4.70
CA GLN A 46 -8.50 20.13 -5.20
C GLN A 46 -8.76 20.59 -6.63
N ALA A 47 -8.50 21.87 -6.94
CA ALA A 47 -8.64 22.42 -8.29
C ALA A 47 -7.71 21.73 -9.29
N THR A 48 -6.45 21.48 -8.90
CA THR A 48 -5.51 20.73 -9.74
C THR A 48 -5.99 19.30 -9.96
N ILE A 49 -6.48 18.60 -8.93
CA ILE A 49 -7.00 17.24 -9.07
C ILE A 49 -8.16 17.19 -10.07
N GLN A 50 -9.15 18.08 -9.93
CA GLN A 50 -10.29 18.16 -10.85
C GLN A 50 -9.86 18.42 -12.30
N THR A 51 -8.87 19.30 -12.47
CA THR A 51 -8.27 19.58 -13.78
C THR A 51 -7.62 18.32 -14.35
N MET A 52 -6.82 17.62 -13.54
CA MET A 52 -6.13 16.40 -13.93
C MET A 52 -7.08 15.23 -14.24
N GLU A 53 -8.22 15.13 -13.54
CA GLU A 53 -9.26 14.14 -13.84
C GLU A 53 -9.83 14.29 -15.25
N THR A 54 -9.92 15.53 -15.75
CA THR A 54 -10.31 15.80 -17.14
C THR A 54 -9.30 15.23 -18.15
N PHE A 55 -8.03 15.15 -17.77
CA PHE A 55 -6.96 14.53 -18.56
C PHE A 55 -6.82 13.02 -18.33
N HIS A 56 -7.84 12.36 -17.79
CA HIS A 56 -7.85 10.94 -17.44
C HIS A 56 -6.77 10.54 -16.44
N TRP A 57 -6.38 11.45 -15.55
CA TRP A 57 -5.64 11.09 -14.35
C TRP A 57 -6.63 10.75 -13.25
N HIS A 58 -6.20 9.89 -12.33
CA HIS A 58 -7.06 9.46 -11.22
C HIS A 58 -6.28 9.53 -9.92
N LEU A 59 -6.92 10.08 -8.88
CA LEU A 59 -6.38 10.09 -7.53
C LEU A 59 -6.31 8.65 -7.02
N LYS A 60 -5.10 8.17 -6.68
CA LYS A 60 -4.93 6.79 -6.23
C LYS A 60 -4.90 6.68 -4.71
N PHE A 61 -4.20 7.61 -4.07
CA PHE A 61 -4.13 7.75 -2.62
C PHE A 61 -3.55 9.11 -2.25
N VAL A 62 -3.71 9.48 -0.98
CA VAL A 62 -3.13 10.71 -0.41
C VAL A 62 -2.21 10.30 0.72
N ARG A 63 -0.94 10.73 0.67
CA ARG A 63 -0.01 10.54 1.78
C ARG A 63 -0.31 11.61 2.82
N ARG A 64 -0.51 11.20 4.08
CA ARG A 64 -0.77 12.11 5.20
C ARG A 64 0.34 11.97 6.26
N PRO A 65 1.50 12.62 6.09
CA PRO A 65 2.53 12.62 7.12
C PRO A 65 2.02 13.37 8.35
N LEU A 66 2.41 12.89 9.54
CA LEU A 66 2.09 13.60 10.79
C LEU A 66 2.66 15.02 10.72
N PHE A 67 1.82 16.01 11.00
CA PHE A 67 2.16 17.44 11.01
C PHE A 67 2.58 18.05 9.67
N LYS A 68 2.27 17.42 8.53
CA LYS A 68 2.49 18.01 7.19
C LYS A 68 1.19 18.07 6.38
N ILE A 69 1.18 18.93 5.37
CA ILE A 69 0.07 19.02 4.41
C ILE A 69 -0.07 17.66 3.69
N PRO A 70 -1.31 17.17 3.50
CA PRO A 70 -1.55 15.97 2.72
C PRO A 70 -1.03 16.10 1.29
N ILE A 71 -0.45 15.01 0.80
CA ILE A 71 0.23 14.94 -0.48
C ILE A 71 -0.54 13.97 -1.39
N PRO A 72 -1.46 14.46 -2.24
CA PRO A 72 -2.20 13.63 -3.18
C PRO A 72 -1.30 13.09 -4.29
N VAL A 73 -1.51 11.83 -4.64
CA VAL A 73 -0.77 11.12 -5.69
C VAL A 73 -1.75 10.65 -6.76
N LEU A 74 -1.56 11.15 -7.98
CA LEU A 74 -2.39 10.82 -9.14
C LEU A 74 -1.62 9.93 -10.09
N PHE A 75 -2.34 9.05 -10.78
CA PHE A 75 -1.80 8.19 -11.82
C PHE A 75 -2.46 8.52 -13.15
N ASN A 76 -1.71 8.40 -14.24
CA ASN A 76 -2.27 8.54 -15.57
C ASN A 76 -3.18 7.34 -15.89
N ARG A 77 -3.96 7.46 -16.96
CA ARG A 77 -4.87 6.41 -17.44
C ARG A 77 -4.22 5.03 -17.59
N ALA A 78 -2.97 4.99 -18.05
CA ALA A 78 -2.24 3.75 -18.29
C ALA A 78 -1.52 3.21 -17.04
N GLY A 79 -1.39 4.00 -15.98
CA GLY A 79 -0.73 3.64 -14.74
C GLY A 79 0.81 3.62 -14.79
N ASP A 80 1.42 3.96 -15.92
CA ASP A 80 2.88 4.03 -16.12
C ASP A 80 3.50 5.29 -15.51
N ARG A 81 2.70 6.36 -15.36
CA ARG A 81 3.14 7.64 -14.81
C ARG A 81 2.32 8.01 -13.60
N TYR A 82 2.98 8.66 -12.65
CA TYR A 82 2.34 9.25 -11.49
C TYR A 82 2.89 10.63 -11.23
N VAL A 83 2.06 11.47 -10.64
CA VAL A 83 2.41 12.83 -10.24
C VAL A 83 1.98 13.06 -8.81
N VAL A 84 2.60 14.06 -8.20
CA VAL A 84 2.28 14.50 -6.85
C VAL A 84 1.81 15.95 -6.90
N VAL A 85 0.68 16.27 -6.27
CA VAL A 85 0.26 17.68 -6.14
C VAL A 85 0.79 18.23 -4.83
N ARG A 86 1.55 19.31 -4.90
CA ARG A 86 2.06 20.04 -3.74
C ARG A 86 0.98 20.94 -3.14
N GLU A 87 1.27 21.57 -2.01
CA GLU A 87 0.31 22.39 -1.27
C GLU A 87 -0.21 23.60 -2.07
N ASP A 88 0.61 24.15 -2.96
CA ASP A 88 0.33 25.29 -3.83
C ASP A 88 -0.40 24.89 -5.13
N GLY A 89 -0.78 23.61 -5.26
CA GLY A 89 -1.43 23.09 -6.46
C GLY A 89 -0.46 22.76 -7.60
N THR A 90 0.85 22.97 -7.44
CA THR A 90 1.83 22.56 -8.46
C THR A 90 1.96 21.05 -8.53
N ILE A 91 2.12 20.54 -9.75
CA ILE A 91 2.34 19.11 -10.00
C ILE A 91 3.84 18.82 -10.09
N ASP A 92 4.26 17.76 -9.42
CA ASP A 92 5.59 17.19 -9.55
C ASP A 92 5.51 15.90 -10.38
N GLU A 93 5.97 15.99 -11.63
CA GLU A 93 6.01 14.88 -12.60
C GLU A 93 7.33 14.09 -12.56
N ASN A 94 8.32 14.50 -11.75
CA ASN A 94 9.63 13.87 -11.67
C ASN A 94 9.90 13.21 -10.30
N PRO A 95 9.05 12.30 -9.82
CA PRO A 95 9.48 11.41 -8.77
C PRO A 95 10.38 10.35 -9.42
N THR A 96 11.67 10.42 -9.14
CA THR A 96 12.72 9.57 -9.72
C THR A 96 12.52 8.10 -9.33
N LEU A 97 11.52 7.42 -9.90
CA LEU A 97 11.18 6.05 -9.57
C LEU A 97 11.17 5.23 -10.85
N LYS A 98 12.27 4.51 -11.06
CA LYS A 98 12.35 3.53 -12.14
C LYS A 98 11.44 2.35 -11.78
N LEU A 99 10.31 2.25 -12.46
CA LEU A 99 9.49 1.04 -12.48
C LEU A 99 10.29 -0.05 -13.20
N ARG A 100 10.56 -1.17 -12.54
CA ARG A 100 11.15 -2.36 -13.16
C ARG A 100 10.02 -3.34 -13.48
N ASP A 101 10.09 -3.88 -14.70
CA ASP A 101 9.26 -4.98 -15.23
C ASP A 101 9.34 -6.24 -14.35
#